data_AF-A0A537YAB6-F1
#
_entry.id   AF-A0A537YAB6-F1
#
_cell.length_a   1.000
_cell.length_b   1.000
_cell.length_c   1.000
_cell.angle_alpha   90.00
_cell.angle_beta   90.00
_cell.angle_gamma   90.00
#
_symmetry.space_group_name_H-M   'P 1'
#
loop_
_entity.id
_entity.type
_entity.pdbx_description
1 polymer ?
#
loop_
_entity_poly.entity_id
_entity_poly.type
_entity_poly.pdbx_seq_one_letter_code
_entity_poly.pdbx_strand_id
1 'polypeptide(L)'
;MFGWFKSEKRERRRKIKLDRKHLEARSRRFLKSYLNADETRKPQFYRAVEEASKQCQPMKSGLPPPELEDAQIAEATSGAAMKTVLGHEERLKKDDRISDFVTDAYATVGIAYHRAAGVYTMDKEMQELGTAAVHLLTMATSYMRAQND
;
A
#
# COMPACT_ATOMS: atom_id res chain seq x y z
N MET A 1 -31.74 8.42 -1.72
CA MET A 1 -30.36 8.57 -1.20
C MET A 1 -29.88 7.43 -0.29
N PHE A 2 -30.70 6.81 0.58
CA PHE A 2 -30.24 5.75 1.51
C PHE A 2 -29.69 4.46 0.88
N GLY A 3 -30.06 4.14 -0.38
CA GLY A 3 -29.55 2.95 -1.07
C GLY A 3 -28.07 3.05 -1.47
N TRP A 4 -27.62 4.24 -1.86
CA TRP A 4 -26.24 4.51 -2.30
C TRP A 4 -25.23 4.37 -1.15
N PHE A 5 -25.56 4.89 0.03
CA PHE A 5 -24.71 4.74 1.21
C PHE A 5 -24.56 3.28 1.65
N LYS A 6 -25.60 2.45 1.46
CA LYS A 6 -25.53 1.01 1.74
C LYS A 6 -24.65 0.26 0.74
N SER A 7 -24.66 0.65 -0.55
CA SER A 7 -23.80 0.05 -1.56
C SER A 7 -22.33 0.41 -1.34
N GLU A 8 -22.02 1.68 -1.05
CA GLU A 8 -20.65 2.14 -0.78
C GLU A 8 -20.07 1.47 0.47
N LYS A 9 -20.86 1.38 1.55
CA LYS A 9 -20.46 0.68 2.78
C LYS A 9 -20.18 -0.81 2.53
N ARG A 10 -20.96 -1.45 1.66
CA ARG A 10 -20.77 -2.85 1.27
C ARG A 10 -19.49 -3.02 0.45
N GLU A 11 -19.19 -2.08 -0.44
CA GLU A 11 -17.98 -2.08 -1.24
C GLU A 11 -16.73 -1.92 -0.38
N ARG A 12 -16.70 -0.93 0.53
CA ARG A 12 -15.59 -0.75 1.49
C ARG A 12 -15.34 -2.01 2.32
N ARG A 13 -16.40 -2.67 2.79
CA ARG A 13 -16.28 -3.96 3.52
C ARG A 13 -15.66 -5.07 2.66
N ARG A 14 -15.97 -5.11 1.36
CA ARG A 14 -15.36 -6.08 0.43
C ARG A 14 -13.87 -5.79 0.25
N LYS A 15 -13.50 -4.52 0.07
CA LYS A 15 -12.10 -4.06 -0.01
C LYS A 15 -11.31 -4.47 1.25
N ILE A 16 -11.83 -4.12 2.43
CA ILE A 16 -11.25 -4.53 3.72
C ILE A 16 -11.04 -6.04 3.79
N LYS A 17 -12.04 -6.84 3.40
CA LYS A 17 -11.93 -8.31 3.44
C LYS A 17 -10.82 -8.83 2.53
N LEU A 18 -10.63 -8.24 1.35
CA LEU A 18 -9.54 -8.61 0.45
C LEU A 18 -8.18 -8.21 1.02
N ASP A 19 -8.08 -7.00 1.58
CA ASP A 19 -6.84 -6.51 2.19
C ASP A 19 -6.41 -7.37 3.38
N ARG A 20 -7.35 -7.74 4.25
CA ARG A 20 -7.07 -8.67 5.36
C ARG A 20 -6.55 -10.02 4.87
N LYS A 21 -7.10 -10.51 3.75
CA LYS A 21 -6.72 -11.81 3.18
C LYS A 21 -5.32 -11.81 2.57
N HIS A 22 -4.94 -10.74 1.87
CA HIS A 22 -3.73 -10.75 1.02
C HIS A 22 -2.64 -9.77 1.49
N LEU A 23 -3.01 -8.65 2.10
CA LEU A 23 -2.07 -7.57 2.43
C LEU A 23 -1.71 -7.51 3.91
N GLU A 24 -2.65 -7.78 4.81
CA GLU A 24 -2.50 -7.50 6.24
C GLU A 24 -1.29 -8.21 6.86
N ALA A 25 -1.21 -9.53 6.73
CA ALA A 25 -0.12 -10.31 7.35
C ALA A 25 1.25 -9.91 6.81
N ARG A 26 1.32 -9.62 5.50
CA ARG A 26 2.53 -9.16 4.81
C ARG A 26 2.95 -7.77 5.29
N SER A 27 2.01 -6.82 5.33
CA SER A 27 2.29 -5.46 5.79
C SER A 27 2.71 -5.43 7.26
N ARG A 28 2.05 -6.21 8.13
CA ARG A 28 2.46 -6.36 9.53
C ARG A 28 3.87 -6.92 9.66
N ARG A 29 4.23 -7.93 8.88
CA ARG A 29 5.58 -8.51 8.84
C ARG A 29 6.62 -7.51 8.36
N PHE A 30 6.31 -6.73 7.32
CA PHE A 30 7.17 -5.68 6.79
C PHE A 30 7.45 -4.60 7.83
N LEU A 31 6.39 -4.05 8.42
CA LEU A 31 6.48 -2.98 9.43
C LEU A 31 7.20 -3.46 10.68
N LYS A 32 6.95 -4.69 11.14
CA LYS A 32 7.70 -5.29 12.24
C LYS A 32 9.18 -5.43 11.90
N SER A 33 9.51 -5.84 10.68
CA SER A 33 10.90 -5.96 10.23
C SER A 33 11.60 -4.60 10.17
N TYR A 34 10.89 -3.56 9.70
CA TYR A 34 11.36 -2.18 9.67
C TYR A 34 11.66 -1.64 11.07
N LEU A 35 10.74 -1.85 12.03
CA LEU A 35 10.92 -1.38 13.42
C LEU A 35 12.11 -2.05 14.13
N ASN A 36 12.46 -3.29 13.73
CA ASN A 36 13.61 -4.02 14.26
C ASN A 36 14.89 -3.80 13.44
N ALA A 37 14.84 -3.04 12.35
CA ALA A 37 16.00 -2.73 11.54
C ALA A 37 16.83 -1.63 12.21
N ASP A 38 18.15 -1.79 12.14
CA ASP A 38 19.09 -0.73 12.48
C ASP A 38 19.09 0.38 11.41
N GLU A 39 19.72 1.50 11.75
CA GLU A 39 19.80 2.66 10.86
C GLU A 39 20.49 2.36 9.53
N THR A 40 21.36 1.35 9.46
CA THR A 40 22.04 0.97 8.22
C THR A 40 21.14 0.17 7.28
N ARG A 41 20.13 -0.56 7.80
CA ARG A 41 19.17 -1.33 7.01
C ARG A 41 17.89 -0.58 6.67
N LYS A 42 17.46 0.41 7.47
CA LYS A 42 16.27 1.23 7.19
C LYS A 42 16.21 1.82 5.76
N PRO A 43 17.32 2.29 5.15
CA PRO A 43 17.32 2.76 3.76
C PRO A 43 16.79 1.75 2.74
N GLN A 44 16.95 0.44 2.98
CA GLN A 44 16.44 -0.60 2.08
C GLN A 44 14.91 -0.66 2.10
N PHE A 45 14.29 -0.46 3.27
CA PHE A 45 12.83 -0.39 3.41
C PHE A 45 12.28 0.86 2.71
N TYR A 46 12.93 2.01 2.88
CA TYR A 46 12.53 3.24 2.22
C TYR A 46 12.57 3.11 0.69
N ARG A 47 13.67 2.56 0.15
CA ARG A 47 13.78 2.33 -1.30
C ARG A 47 12.69 1.40 -1.82
N ALA A 48 12.46 0.27 -1.15
CA ALA A 48 11.44 -0.69 -1.57
C ALA A 48 10.02 -0.10 -1.54
N VAL A 49 9.67 0.67 -0.50
CA VAL A 49 8.36 1.31 -0.38
C VAL A 49 8.18 2.41 -1.42
N GLU A 50 9.18 3.26 -1.62
CA GLU A 50 9.11 4.34 -2.61
C GLU A 50 9.03 3.79 -4.03
N GLU A 51 9.83 2.77 -4.35
CA GLU A 51 9.82 2.12 -5.65
C GLU A 51 8.48 1.43 -5.92
N ALA A 52 7.97 0.65 -4.96
CA ALA A 52 6.65 0.03 -5.06
C ALA A 52 5.54 1.07 -5.24
N SER A 53 5.61 2.19 -4.51
CA SER A 53 4.68 3.32 -4.64
C SER A 53 4.68 3.89 -6.05
N LYS A 54 5.87 4.22 -6.58
CA LYS A 54 6.03 4.76 -7.95
C LYS A 54 5.52 3.80 -9.02
N GLN A 55 5.78 2.50 -8.88
CA GLN A 55 5.30 1.50 -9.84
C GLN A 55 3.78 1.30 -9.80
N CYS A 56 3.13 1.60 -8.67
CA CYS A 56 1.69 1.45 -8.51
C CYS A 56 0.89 2.71 -8.87
N GLN A 57 1.52 3.88 -8.87
CA GLN A 57 0.81 5.12 -9.21
C GLN A 57 0.33 5.06 -10.66
N PRO A 58 -0.92 5.45 -10.94
CA PRO A 58 -1.38 5.54 -12.31
C PRO A 58 -0.47 6.54 -13.04
N MET A 59 0.24 6.08 -14.08
CA MET A 59 1.02 6.96 -14.94
C MET A 59 0.10 8.10 -15.35
N LYS A 60 0.53 9.35 -15.10
CA LYS A 60 -0.07 10.51 -15.75
C LYS A 60 0.17 10.31 -17.25
N SER A 61 -0.74 9.60 -17.94
CA SER A 61 -0.85 9.68 -19.39
C SER A 61 -0.83 11.17 -19.71
N GLY A 62 0.06 11.63 -20.59
CA GLY A 62 0.39 13.05 -20.80
C GLY A 62 -0.75 13.97 -21.32
N LEU A 63 -2.00 13.65 -20.99
CA LEU A 63 -3.20 14.47 -21.16
C LEU A 63 -3.83 14.59 -19.78
N PRO A 64 -4.33 15.77 -19.35
CA PRO A 64 -4.95 15.92 -18.05
C PRO A 64 -6.14 14.96 -17.98
N PRO A 65 -6.09 13.88 -17.18
CA PRO A 65 -7.29 13.13 -16.88
C PRO A 65 -8.22 14.11 -16.13
N PRO A 66 -9.55 13.93 -16.17
CA PRO A 66 -10.44 14.70 -15.30
C PRO A 66 -9.87 14.61 -13.89
N GLU A 67 -9.68 15.75 -13.22
CA GLU A 67 -9.00 15.89 -11.93
C GLU A 67 -9.48 14.80 -10.97
N LEU A 68 -8.78 13.65 -10.95
CA LEU A 68 -9.13 12.55 -10.06
C LEU A 68 -8.88 13.08 -8.66
N GLU A 69 -9.90 13.00 -7.81
CA GLU A 69 -9.74 13.37 -6.41
C GLU A 69 -8.61 12.52 -5.80
N ASP A 70 -7.87 13.08 -4.84
CA ASP A 70 -6.75 12.39 -4.19
C ASP A 70 -7.13 10.99 -3.68
N ALA A 71 -8.39 10.82 -3.23
CA ALA A 71 -8.94 9.55 -2.80
C ALA A 71 -9.04 8.52 -3.93
N GLN A 72 -9.39 8.93 -5.15
CA GLN A 72 -9.48 8.06 -6.32
C GLN A 72 -8.10 7.62 -6.81
N ILE A 73 -7.12 8.53 -6.80
CA ILE A 73 -5.71 8.22 -7.11
C ILE A 73 -5.18 7.21 -6.09
N ALA A 74 -5.45 7.44 -4.81
CA ALA A 74 -5.02 6.54 -3.75
C ALA A 74 -5.68 5.17 -3.89
N GLU A 75 -6.98 5.11 -4.18
CA GLU A 75 -7.68 3.85 -4.39
C GLU A 75 -7.11 3.07 -5.59
N ALA A 76 -6.89 3.74 -6.72
CA ALA A 76 -6.28 3.12 -7.91
C ALA A 76 -4.87 2.58 -7.62
N THR A 77 -4.07 3.36 -6.88
CA THR A 77 -2.71 2.97 -6.48
C THR A 77 -2.72 1.73 -5.59
N SER A 78 -3.64 1.67 -4.62
CA SER A 78 -3.80 0.47 -3.80
C SER A 78 -4.26 -0.74 -4.61
N GLY A 79 -5.18 -0.55 -5.56
CA GLY A 79 -5.62 -1.59 -6.48
C GLY A 79 -4.48 -2.17 -7.32
N ALA A 80 -3.59 -1.31 -7.82
CA ALA A 80 -2.38 -1.74 -8.54
C ALA A 80 -1.44 -2.54 -7.63
N ALA A 81 -1.20 -2.08 -6.40
CA ALA A 81 -0.37 -2.79 -5.43
C ALA A 81 -0.92 -4.18 -5.08
N MET A 82 -2.22 -4.29 -4.84
CA MET A 82 -2.91 -5.58 -4.62
C MET A 82 -2.73 -6.52 -5.81
N LYS A 83 -2.88 -6.03 -7.04
CA LYS A 83 -2.69 -6.84 -8.25
C LYS A 83 -1.25 -7.39 -8.34
N THR A 84 -0.26 -6.57 -8.00
CA THR A 84 1.14 -7.02 -7.96
C THR A 84 1.36 -8.10 -6.89
N VAL A 85 0.81 -7.93 -5.68
CA VAL A 85 0.88 -8.94 -4.61
C VAL A 85 0.28 -10.26 -5.07
N LEU A 86 -0.91 -10.24 -5.64
CA LEU A 86 -1.57 -11.45 -6.16
C LEU A 86 -0.75 -12.11 -7.28
N GLY A 87 -0.22 -11.31 -8.21
CA GLY A 87 0.63 -11.81 -9.28
C GLY A 87 1.93 -12.45 -8.79
N HIS A 88 2.50 -11.96 -7.68
CA HIS A 88 3.63 -12.60 -7.02
C HIS A 88 3.20 -13.90 -6.32
N GLU A 89 2.07 -13.91 -5.61
CA GLU A 89 1.52 -15.11 -4.96
C GLU A 89 1.31 -16.27 -5.93
N GLU A 90 0.82 -15.99 -7.13
CA GLU A 90 0.61 -16.99 -8.19
C GLU A 90 1.92 -17.51 -8.80
N ARG A 91 2.99 -16.71 -8.77
CA ARG A 91 4.30 -17.04 -9.37
C ARG A 91 5.29 -17.69 -8.41
N LEU A 92 4.98 -17.72 -7.10
CA LEU A 92 5.88 -18.27 -6.08
C LEU A 92 6.05 -19.79 -6.25
N LYS A 93 7.16 -20.18 -6.89
CA LYS A 93 7.85 -21.43 -6.57
C LYS A 93 8.51 -21.26 -5.21
N LYS A 94 8.39 -22.26 -4.33
CA LYS A 94 9.00 -22.27 -2.99
C LYS A 94 10.47 -21.80 -3.11
N ASP A 95 10.83 -20.78 -2.34
CA ASP A 95 12.21 -20.41 -1.95
C ASP A 95 12.86 -19.14 -2.56
N ASP A 96 12.12 -18.03 -2.74
CA ASP A 96 12.74 -16.71 -2.98
C ASP A 96 12.39 -15.70 -1.87
N ARG A 97 13.26 -15.61 -0.85
CA ARG A 97 13.11 -14.68 0.28
C ARG A 97 13.18 -13.20 -0.14
N ILE A 98 13.81 -12.88 -1.27
CA ILE A 98 13.86 -11.50 -1.80
C ILE A 98 12.50 -11.14 -2.40
N SER A 99 11.85 -12.10 -3.07
CA SER A 99 10.47 -11.96 -3.55
C SER A 99 9.50 -11.63 -2.41
N ASP A 100 9.67 -12.24 -1.23
CA ASP A 100 8.84 -11.96 -0.07
C ASP A 100 9.02 -10.52 0.45
N PHE A 101 10.25 -10.00 0.53
CA PHE A 101 10.50 -8.63 1.00
C PHE A 101 9.87 -7.57 0.10
N VAL A 102 10.05 -7.69 -1.21
CA VAL A 102 9.47 -6.74 -2.18
C VAL A 102 7.95 -6.84 -2.18
N THR A 103 7.40 -8.05 -2.16
CA THR A 103 5.94 -8.27 -2.11
C THR A 103 5.34 -7.68 -0.83
N ASP A 104 6.05 -7.77 0.29
CA ASP A 104 5.63 -7.19 1.56
C ASP A 104 5.67 -5.64 1.54
N ALA A 105 6.60 -5.05 0.79
CA ALA A 105 6.60 -3.62 0.51
C ALA A 105 5.37 -3.20 -0.31
N TYR A 106 5.03 -3.93 -1.38
CA TYR A 106 3.80 -3.71 -2.16
C TYR A 106 2.54 -3.83 -1.28
N ALA A 107 2.48 -4.83 -0.40
CA ALA A 107 1.38 -4.97 0.52
C ALA A 107 1.26 -3.76 1.46
N THR A 108 2.38 -3.25 1.95
CA THR A 108 2.42 -2.05 2.80
C THR A 108 1.97 -0.81 2.04
N VAL A 109 2.38 -0.65 0.77
CA VAL A 109 1.91 0.44 -0.11
C VAL A 109 0.40 0.34 -0.33
N GLY A 110 -0.15 -0.85 -0.60
CA GLY A 110 -1.60 -1.03 -0.77
C GLY A 110 -2.37 -0.61 0.48
N ILE A 111 -1.95 -1.06 1.65
CA ILE A 111 -2.53 -0.65 2.93
C ILE A 111 -2.43 0.87 3.17
N ALA A 112 -1.28 1.49 2.87
CA ALA A 112 -1.10 2.93 3.02
C ALA A 112 -2.06 3.74 2.14
N TYR A 113 -2.21 3.35 0.87
CA TYR A 113 -3.05 4.06 -0.07
C TYR A 113 -4.55 3.82 0.13
N HIS A 114 -4.99 2.62 0.54
CA HIS A 114 -6.38 2.42 0.98
C HIS A 114 -6.69 3.20 2.28
N ARG A 115 -5.72 3.39 3.17
CA ARG A 115 -5.87 4.29 4.32
C ARG A 115 -6.08 5.74 3.89
N ALA A 116 -5.30 6.21 2.91
CA ALA A 116 -5.41 7.55 2.34
C ALA A 116 -6.75 7.76 1.60
N ALA A 117 -7.24 6.73 0.90
CA ALA A 117 -8.56 6.72 0.27
C ALA A 117 -9.75 6.61 1.27
N GLY A 118 -9.50 6.53 2.58
CA GLY A 118 -10.54 6.47 3.60
C GLY A 118 -11.27 5.12 3.72
N VAL A 119 -10.73 4.05 3.14
CA VAL A 119 -11.35 2.71 3.14
C VAL A 119 -11.51 2.16 4.57
N TYR A 120 -10.55 2.41 5.45
CA TYR A 120 -10.51 1.84 6.80
C TYR A 120 -11.24 2.65 7.88
N THR A 121 -12.00 3.68 7.51
CA THR A 121 -12.69 4.58 8.45
C THR A 121 -13.65 3.89 9.44
N MET A 122 -14.09 2.66 9.16
CA MET A 122 -14.96 1.87 10.05
C MET A 122 -14.29 0.61 10.62
N ASP A 123 -13.00 0.38 10.34
CA ASP A 123 -12.26 -0.80 10.79
C ASP A 123 -11.01 -0.32 11.54
N LYS A 124 -11.12 -0.24 12.87
CA LYS A 124 -10.11 0.37 13.74
C LYS A 124 -8.74 -0.28 13.58
N GLU A 125 -8.70 -1.60 13.50
CA GLU A 125 -7.46 -2.36 13.37
C GLU A 125 -6.77 -2.08 12.03
N MET A 126 -7.52 -2.11 10.93
CA MET A 126 -6.97 -1.76 9.62
C MET A 126 -6.61 -0.27 9.54
N GLN A 127 -7.31 0.60 10.26
CA GLN A 127 -6.99 2.02 10.35
C GLN A 127 -5.65 2.27 11.05
N GLU A 128 -5.38 1.56 12.13
CA GLU A 128 -4.10 1.62 12.86
C GLU A 128 -2.95 1.10 12.00
N LEU A 129 -3.12 -0.07 11.38
CA LEU A 129 -2.14 -0.63 10.45
C LEU A 129 -1.88 0.31 9.26
N GLY A 130 -2.96 0.85 8.69
CA GLY A 130 -2.93 1.85 7.63
C GLY A 130 -2.15 3.10 8.01
N THR A 131 -2.33 3.59 9.24
CA THR A 131 -1.63 4.78 9.74
C THR A 131 -0.13 4.52 9.87
N ALA A 132 0.27 3.36 10.37
CA ALA A 132 1.69 2.96 10.42
C ALA A 132 2.30 2.84 9.01
N ALA A 133 1.55 2.25 8.07
CA ALA A 133 1.98 2.12 6.68
C ALA A 133 2.15 3.49 5.99
N VAL A 134 1.20 4.42 6.18
CA VAL A 134 1.31 5.81 5.67
C VAL A 134 2.52 6.52 6.27
N HIS A 135 2.79 6.32 7.56
CA HIS A 135 3.96 6.93 8.20
C HIS A 135 5.26 6.45 7.55
N LEU A 136 5.42 5.14 7.35
CA LEU A 136 6.60 4.60 6.66
C LEU A 136 6.71 5.09 5.21
N LEU A 137 5.60 5.14 4.46
CA LEU A 137 5.59 5.69 3.10
C LEU A 137 6.04 7.16 3.08
N THR A 138 5.56 7.97 4.02
CA THR A 138 5.95 9.38 4.15
C THR A 138 7.45 9.52 4.42
N MET A 139 7.97 8.73 5.37
CA MET A 139 9.42 8.70 5.65
C MET A 139 10.23 8.27 4.42
N ALA A 140 9.76 7.25 3.71
CA ALA A 140 10.42 6.75 2.51
C ALA A 140 10.51 7.83 1.42
N THR A 141 9.40 8.50 1.11
CA THR A 141 9.36 9.57 0.13
C THR A 141 10.25 10.75 0.54
N SER A 142 10.22 11.17 1.81
CA SER A 142 11.09 12.25 2.31
C SER A 142 12.57 11.90 2.23
N TYR A 143 12.94 10.68 2.64
CA TYR A 143 14.31 10.18 2.56
C TYR A 143 14.80 10.16 1.11
N MET A 144 13.99 9.66 0.19
CA MET A 144 14.35 9.57 -1.22
C MET A 144 14.45 10.94 -1.89
N ARG A 145 13.66 11.93 -1.49
CA ARG A 145 13.83 13.32 -1.95
C ARG A 145 15.18 13.88 -1.50
N ALA A 146 15.52 13.73 -0.22
CA ALA A 146 16.78 14.20 0.32
C ALA A 146 18.03 13.50 -0.27
N GLN A 147 17.89 12.32 -0.89
CA GLN A 147 19.00 11.66 -1.62
C GLN A 147 19.16 12.15 -3.07
N ASN A 148 18.14 12.78 -3.65
CA ASN A 148 18.14 13.26 -5.04
C ASN A 148 18.42 14.77 -5.15
N ASP A 149 18.43 15.49 -4.03
CA ASP A 149 18.85 16.88 -3.89
C ASP A 149 20.37 16.96 -3.63
#